data_AF-A0A9X3ED73-F1
#
_entry.id   AF-A0A9X3ED73-F1
#
_cell.length_a   1.000
_cell.length_b   1.000
_cell.length_c   1.000
_cell.angle_alpha   90.00
_cell.angle_beta   90.00
_cell.angle_gamma   90.00
#
_symmetry.space_group_name_H-M   'P 1'
#
loop_
_entity.id
_entity.type
_entity.pdbx_description
1 polymer ?
#
loop_
_entity_poly.entity_id
_entity_poly.type
_entity_poly.pdbx_seq_one_letter_code
_entity_poly.pdbx_strand_id
1 'polypeptide(L)'
;MKHLLLLKNIRVENANAISGITWGFPAPTHFLGFVHALSRKCQARWGEHASLGGVGIICHSHQVQTQQPSGYEHVFALSRNPLVQDKKDTTKWIPAPFNEEGRMHMTVSLLVECEFNPLDLDLGDGMPEQRIRDLENWLLDKLVTQRLAGGTITHIERVRYWSVDADTDDGARFFRRQMLRLIPGFVLLDRSSLLTEHHQARQEQSPDTSLLDSWLDFVALCYQPEPVGLEEGEQPVPGETKAEWQRKAKPASGYLVPLSVGYQAISDLYEPGAVARARDNSVPFRFVESAYSIGEWCSPHRLQAPEQLLWRYRYSGDAYLCEIPDPALAVTETNASDEIDIPDSDFNSLDELY
;
A
#
# COMPACT_ATOMS: atom_id res chain seq x y z
N MET A 1 -23.76 -4.98 6.53
CA MET A 1 -23.58 -5.07 5.05
C MET A 1 -22.47 -4.16 4.56
N LYS A 2 -21.59 -4.71 3.71
CA LYS A 2 -20.51 -4.01 3.00
C LYS A 2 -20.67 -4.13 1.50
N HIS A 3 -20.34 -3.04 0.83
CA HIS A 3 -20.38 -2.92 -0.62
C HIS A 3 -18.95 -2.97 -1.16
N LEU A 4 -18.65 -3.94 -2.03
CA LEU A 4 -17.31 -4.19 -2.52
C LEU A 4 -17.29 -4.28 -4.04
N LEU A 5 -16.23 -3.76 -4.66
CA LEU A 5 -15.94 -3.87 -6.09
C LEU A 5 -14.68 -4.71 -6.28
N LEU A 6 -14.82 -5.86 -6.93
CA LEU A 6 -13.67 -6.62 -7.41
C LEU A 6 -13.26 -6.11 -8.79
N LEU A 7 -12.05 -5.56 -8.88
CA LEU A 7 -11.33 -5.32 -10.12
C LEU A 7 -10.44 -6.53 -10.39
N LYS A 8 -10.86 -7.42 -11.27
CA LYS A 8 -10.19 -8.72 -11.44
C LYS A 8 -9.11 -8.65 -12.52
N ASN A 9 -7.92 -9.18 -12.20
CA ASN A 9 -6.84 -9.44 -13.16
C ASN A 9 -6.45 -8.23 -14.02
N ILE A 10 -6.16 -7.12 -13.35
CA ILE A 10 -5.55 -5.92 -13.94
C ILE A 10 -4.11 -6.27 -14.32
N ARG A 11 -3.80 -6.24 -15.61
CA ARG A 11 -2.45 -6.38 -16.13
C ARG A 11 -1.83 -5.00 -16.31
N VAL A 12 -0.68 -4.81 -15.68
CA VAL A 12 0.05 -3.54 -15.68
C VAL A 12 1.45 -3.77 -16.22
N GLU A 13 1.86 -2.92 -17.16
CA GLU A 13 3.21 -2.91 -17.70
C GLU A 13 4.01 -1.69 -17.25
N ASN A 14 5.29 -1.91 -16.95
CA ASN A 14 6.23 -0.88 -16.51
C ASN A 14 5.75 -0.13 -15.26
N ALA A 15 5.16 -0.85 -14.30
CA ALA A 15 4.89 -0.31 -12.97
C ALA A 15 6.22 -0.03 -12.25
N ASN A 16 6.23 0.98 -11.38
CA ASN A 16 7.39 1.33 -10.57
C ASN A 16 7.71 0.21 -9.57
N ALA A 17 8.95 -0.25 -9.56
CA ALA A 17 9.45 -1.29 -8.68
C ALA A 17 10.35 -0.75 -7.55
N ILE A 18 10.45 0.57 -7.37
CA ILE A 18 11.23 1.23 -6.32
C ILE A 18 10.28 1.95 -5.37
N SER A 19 10.40 1.70 -4.07
CA SER A 19 9.60 2.31 -3.01
C SER A 19 10.51 2.75 -1.85
N GLY A 20 11.13 3.93 -2.00
CA GLY A 20 12.12 4.41 -1.04
C GLY A 20 13.38 3.54 -1.07
N ILE A 21 13.78 2.98 0.08
CA ILE A 21 14.92 2.06 0.19
C ILE A 21 14.57 0.60 -0.15
N THR A 22 13.29 0.29 -0.36
CA THR A 22 12.86 -1.06 -0.75
C THR A 22 12.62 -1.12 -2.26
N TRP A 23 12.80 -2.31 -2.83
CA TRP A 23 12.49 -2.58 -4.23
C TRP A 23 11.73 -3.89 -4.37
N GLY A 24 10.97 -4.03 -5.46
CA GLY A 24 10.10 -5.17 -5.70
C GLY A 24 8.68 -4.72 -6.00
N PHE A 25 7.71 -5.18 -5.21
CA PHE A 25 6.30 -4.84 -5.39
C PHE A 25 6.00 -3.38 -4.96
N PRO A 26 5.07 -2.66 -5.62
CA PRO A 26 4.81 -1.26 -5.29
C PRO A 26 4.18 -1.08 -3.91
N ALA A 27 4.48 0.04 -3.25
CA ALA A 27 3.87 0.40 -1.96
C ALA A 27 2.32 0.51 -2.04
N PRO A 28 1.58 0.21 -0.93
CA PRO A 28 0.12 0.33 -0.86
C PRO A 28 -0.40 1.73 -1.22
N THR A 29 0.41 2.78 -0.99
CA THR A 29 0.13 4.17 -1.36
C THR A 29 -0.24 4.32 -2.84
N HIS A 30 0.40 3.56 -3.74
CA HIS A 30 0.09 3.58 -5.17
C HIS A 30 -1.32 3.07 -5.48
N PHE A 31 -1.78 2.05 -4.74
CA PHE A 31 -3.08 1.43 -4.93
C PHE A 31 -4.20 2.27 -4.32
N LEU A 32 -3.96 2.83 -3.12
CA LEU A 32 -4.88 3.79 -2.53
C LEU A 32 -5.01 5.05 -3.38
N GLY A 33 -3.91 5.57 -3.92
CA GLY A 33 -3.95 6.73 -4.82
C GLY A 33 -4.70 6.45 -6.12
N PHE A 34 -4.59 5.23 -6.65
CA PHE A 34 -5.35 4.76 -7.80
C PHE A 34 -6.86 4.70 -7.51
N VAL A 35 -7.26 4.14 -6.37
CA VAL A 35 -8.65 4.09 -5.93
C VAL A 35 -9.19 5.50 -5.65
N HIS A 36 -8.41 6.35 -5.01
CA HIS A 36 -8.80 7.74 -4.76
C HIS A 36 -9.01 8.53 -6.07
N ALA A 37 -8.16 8.33 -7.07
CA ALA A 37 -8.35 8.92 -8.40
C ALA A 37 -9.63 8.42 -9.09
N LEU A 38 -9.98 7.14 -8.92
CA LEU A 38 -11.26 6.61 -9.38
C LEU A 38 -12.45 7.20 -8.60
N SER A 39 -12.32 7.32 -7.27
CA SER A 39 -13.33 7.93 -6.38
C SER A 39 -13.69 9.33 -6.86
N ARG A 40 -12.70 10.17 -7.18
CA ARG A 40 -12.93 11.51 -7.74
C ARG A 40 -13.73 11.51 -9.05
N LYS A 41 -13.55 10.49 -9.90
CA LYS A 41 -14.34 10.35 -11.14
C LYS A 41 -15.78 9.94 -10.84
N CYS A 42 -15.99 9.08 -9.85
CA CYS A 42 -17.33 8.70 -9.37
C CYS A 42 -18.05 9.93 -8.80
N GLN A 43 -17.38 10.68 -7.93
CA GLN A 43 -17.92 11.89 -7.31
C GLN A 43 -18.29 12.96 -8.35
N ALA A 44 -17.47 13.14 -9.39
CA ALA A 44 -17.79 14.06 -10.47
C ALA A 44 -19.05 13.67 -11.27
N ARG A 45 -19.43 12.37 -11.29
CA ARG A 45 -20.57 11.87 -12.05
C ARG A 45 -21.86 11.77 -11.22
N TRP A 46 -21.74 11.41 -9.95
CA TRP A 46 -22.89 11.09 -9.09
C TRP A 46 -22.98 11.93 -7.82
N GLY A 47 -21.98 12.75 -7.50
CA GLY A 47 -21.94 13.59 -6.29
C GLY A 47 -21.01 13.02 -5.22
N GLU A 48 -20.76 13.82 -4.18
CA GLU A 48 -19.72 13.55 -3.17
C GLU A 48 -19.90 12.22 -2.41
N HIS A 49 -21.14 11.77 -2.26
CA HIS A 49 -21.50 10.50 -1.60
C HIS A 49 -20.98 9.26 -2.35
N ALA A 50 -20.62 9.36 -3.62
CA ALA A 50 -20.10 8.24 -4.42
C ALA A 50 -18.60 8.00 -4.17
N SER A 51 -18.20 7.88 -2.89
CA SER A 51 -16.81 7.69 -2.47
C SER A 51 -16.38 6.22 -2.41
N LEU A 52 -15.12 5.98 -2.76
CA LEU A 52 -14.46 4.68 -2.59
C LEU A 52 -13.48 4.77 -1.42
N GLY A 53 -13.55 3.77 -0.55
CA GLY A 53 -12.78 3.69 0.68
C GLY A 53 -11.55 2.80 0.53
N GLY A 54 -11.47 1.76 1.37
CA GLY A 54 -10.29 0.90 1.46
C GLY A 54 -10.02 0.04 0.23
N VAL A 55 -8.77 -0.43 0.10
CA VAL A 55 -8.32 -1.29 -1.01
C VAL A 55 -7.62 -2.55 -0.51
N GLY A 56 -8.10 -3.71 -0.97
CA GLY A 56 -7.46 -5.00 -0.85
C GLY A 56 -6.59 -5.28 -2.06
N ILE A 57 -5.34 -5.67 -1.83
CA ILE A 57 -4.34 -5.88 -2.89
C ILE A 57 -4.05 -7.37 -3.01
N ILE A 58 -4.37 -7.95 -4.18
CA ILE A 58 -4.09 -9.35 -4.49
C ILE A 58 -3.16 -9.41 -5.69
N CYS A 59 -1.96 -9.96 -5.53
CA CYS A 59 -1.00 -10.16 -6.61
C CYS A 59 -1.07 -11.61 -7.12
N HIS A 60 -1.36 -11.79 -8.41
CA HIS A 60 -1.38 -13.11 -9.07
C HIS A 60 -0.03 -13.46 -9.69
N SER A 61 0.63 -12.47 -10.27
CA SER A 61 1.96 -12.62 -10.83
C SER A 61 2.65 -11.28 -10.87
N HIS A 62 3.96 -11.30 -10.72
CA HIS A 62 4.80 -10.13 -10.92
C HIS A 62 6.17 -10.55 -11.46
N GLN A 63 6.79 -9.65 -12.22
CA GLN A 63 8.13 -9.82 -12.75
C GLN A 63 8.83 -8.47 -12.77
N VAL A 64 9.82 -8.31 -11.91
CA VAL A 64 10.68 -7.13 -11.91
C VAL A 64 11.68 -7.25 -13.07
N GLN A 65 11.87 -6.16 -13.81
CA GLN A 65 12.81 -6.09 -14.92
C GLN A 65 14.23 -5.91 -14.36
N THR A 66 14.81 -7.02 -13.91
CA THR A 66 16.19 -7.07 -13.43
C THR A 66 17.03 -8.04 -14.23
N GLN A 67 18.35 -7.84 -14.20
CA GLN A 67 19.34 -8.80 -14.65
C GLN A 67 20.31 -9.10 -13.51
N GLN A 68 20.83 -10.32 -13.48
CA GLN A 68 21.83 -10.75 -12.51
C GLN A 68 23.16 -10.91 -13.26
N PRO A 69 24.04 -9.89 -13.27
CA PRO A 69 25.26 -9.90 -14.05
C PRO A 69 26.29 -10.89 -13.49
N SER A 70 26.45 -10.94 -12.17
CA SER A 70 27.30 -11.92 -11.46
C SER A 70 26.94 -11.95 -9.97
N GLY A 71 27.29 -13.05 -9.28
CA GLY A 71 27.05 -13.17 -7.83
C GLY A 71 25.56 -13.30 -7.48
N TYR A 72 25.12 -12.61 -6.43
CA TYR A 72 23.75 -12.64 -5.90
C TYR A 72 22.99 -11.32 -6.08
N GLU A 73 23.63 -10.30 -6.66
CA GLU A 73 23.06 -8.97 -6.83
C GLU A 73 22.28 -8.85 -8.13
N HIS A 74 21.15 -8.15 -8.07
CA HIS A 74 20.31 -7.84 -9.21
C HIS A 74 20.44 -6.35 -9.56
N VAL A 75 20.55 -6.04 -10.84
CA VAL A 75 20.56 -4.67 -11.37
C VAL A 75 19.33 -4.44 -12.24
N PHE A 76 18.79 -3.22 -12.26
CA PHE A 76 17.61 -2.90 -13.06
C PHE A 76 17.92 -2.81 -14.55
N ALA A 77 17.00 -3.31 -15.38
CA ALA A 77 17.06 -3.10 -16.81
C ALA A 77 16.54 -1.69 -17.15
N LEU A 78 17.44 -0.81 -17.60
CA LEU A 78 17.11 0.57 -17.91
C LEU A 78 16.62 0.74 -19.35
N SER A 79 15.91 1.84 -19.61
CA SER A 79 15.57 2.27 -20.97
C SER A 79 16.52 3.34 -21.49
N ARG A 80 16.78 3.32 -22.80
CA ARG A 80 17.54 4.38 -23.46
C ARG A 80 16.67 5.62 -23.63
N ASN A 81 17.05 6.70 -22.96
CA ASN A 81 16.41 8.00 -23.11
C ASN A 81 16.88 8.70 -24.41
N PRO A 82 16.05 9.61 -24.97
CA PRO A 82 16.46 10.45 -26.09
C PRO A 82 17.76 11.21 -25.81
N LEU A 83 18.52 11.51 -26.86
CA LEU A 83 19.71 12.34 -26.74
C LEU A 83 19.30 13.76 -26.29
N VAL A 84 20.13 14.37 -25.47
CA VAL A 84 19.98 15.75 -25.02
C VAL A 84 21.00 16.63 -25.70
N GLN A 85 20.65 17.90 -25.89
CA GLN A 85 21.56 18.88 -26.47
C GLN A 85 22.66 19.23 -25.44
N ASP A 86 23.90 19.37 -25.90
CA ASP A 86 25.01 19.74 -25.03
C ASP A 86 24.80 21.18 -24.52
N LYS A 87 24.91 21.38 -23.20
CA LYS A 87 24.76 22.71 -22.57
C LYS A 87 25.82 23.70 -23.04
N LYS A 88 27.00 23.22 -23.48
CA LYS A 88 28.11 24.05 -23.94
C LYS A 88 28.08 24.28 -25.45
N ASP A 89 27.49 23.37 -26.21
CA ASP A 89 27.42 23.44 -27.67
C ASP A 89 26.05 22.95 -28.17
N THR A 90 25.19 23.90 -28.51
CA THR A 90 23.83 23.61 -28.99
C THR A 90 23.79 22.88 -30.34
N THR A 91 24.90 22.72 -31.04
CA THR A 91 24.92 21.94 -32.29
C THR A 91 25.12 20.44 -32.06
N LYS A 92 25.48 20.04 -30.82
CA LYS A 92 25.85 18.68 -30.47
C LYS A 92 24.77 17.98 -29.63
N TRP A 93 24.50 16.72 -29.96
CA TRP A 93 23.59 15.83 -29.22
C TRP A 93 24.39 14.78 -28.46
N ILE A 94 24.16 14.66 -27.16
CA ILE A 94 24.87 13.76 -26.25
C ILE A 94 23.88 12.81 -25.54
N PRO A 95 24.34 11.64 -25.06
CA PRO A 95 23.51 10.78 -24.23
C PRO A 95 23.01 11.51 -22.98
N ALA A 96 21.72 11.35 -22.67
CA ALA A 96 21.17 11.83 -21.41
C ALA A 96 21.86 11.11 -20.23
N PRO A 97 22.02 11.78 -19.07
CA PRO A 97 22.45 11.12 -17.85
C PRO A 97 21.55 9.92 -17.53
N PHE A 98 22.15 8.83 -17.06
CA PHE A 98 21.41 7.65 -16.62
C PHE A 98 20.70 7.97 -15.30
N ASN A 99 19.38 7.86 -15.30
CA ASN A 99 18.57 7.83 -14.10
C ASN A 99 18.05 6.40 -13.95
N GLU A 100 18.35 5.75 -12.83
CA GLU A 100 17.91 4.37 -12.60
C GLU A 100 16.43 4.35 -12.21
N GLU A 101 15.63 3.68 -13.03
CA GLU A 101 14.21 3.48 -12.79
C GLU A 101 13.93 1.97 -12.75
N GLY A 102 13.50 1.47 -11.58
CA GLY A 102 13.07 0.08 -11.46
C GLY A 102 11.68 -0.08 -12.04
N ARG A 103 11.53 -1.02 -12.97
CA ARG A 103 10.25 -1.32 -13.63
C ARG A 103 9.85 -2.77 -13.43
N MET A 104 8.56 -3.04 -13.43
CA MET A 104 8.01 -4.38 -13.35
C MET A 104 6.72 -4.54 -14.16
N HIS A 105 6.43 -5.78 -14.53
CA HIS A 105 5.11 -6.20 -14.98
C HIS A 105 4.38 -6.89 -13.84
N MET A 106 3.08 -6.66 -13.71
CA MET A 106 2.27 -7.33 -12.69
C MET A 106 0.85 -7.61 -13.16
N THR A 107 0.27 -8.67 -12.62
CA THR A 107 -1.16 -8.96 -12.69
C THR A 107 -1.73 -8.95 -11.28
N VAL A 108 -2.62 -7.99 -11.00
CA VAL A 108 -3.22 -7.79 -9.68
C VAL A 108 -4.74 -7.80 -9.76
N SER A 109 -5.41 -8.30 -8.72
CA SER A 109 -6.81 -8.01 -8.48
C SER A 109 -6.93 -7.05 -7.30
N LEU A 110 -7.83 -6.08 -7.40
CA LEU A 110 -8.10 -5.13 -6.33
C LEU A 110 -9.51 -5.34 -5.80
N LEU A 111 -9.65 -5.36 -4.48
CA LEU A 111 -10.95 -5.36 -3.80
C LEU A 111 -11.17 -3.97 -3.22
N VAL A 112 -12.08 -3.20 -3.80
CA VAL A 112 -12.30 -1.81 -3.41
C VAL A 112 -13.59 -1.71 -2.60
N GLU A 113 -13.56 -1.04 -1.46
CA GLU A 113 -14.75 -0.77 -0.68
C GLU A 113 -15.51 0.43 -1.24
N CYS A 114 -16.84 0.30 -1.33
CA CYS A 114 -17.74 1.40 -1.63
C CYS A 114 -18.36 1.89 -0.32
N GLU A 115 -18.27 3.19 -0.08
CA GLU A 115 -18.91 3.85 1.07
C GLU A 115 -20.37 4.22 0.79
N PHE A 116 -20.87 3.80 -0.37
CA PHE A 116 -22.24 3.98 -0.83
C PHE A 116 -22.83 2.66 -1.30
N ASN A 117 -24.15 2.57 -1.31
CA ASN A 117 -24.87 1.53 -2.02
C ASN A 117 -25.01 1.94 -3.50
N PRO A 118 -24.49 1.15 -4.46
CA PRO A 118 -24.62 1.46 -5.89
C PRO A 118 -26.04 1.73 -6.37
N LEU A 119 -27.05 1.14 -5.75
CA LEU A 119 -28.45 1.31 -6.15
C LEU A 119 -29.03 2.67 -5.76
N ASP A 120 -28.37 3.41 -4.88
CA ASP A 120 -28.77 4.76 -4.49
C ASP A 120 -28.27 5.80 -5.51
N LEU A 121 -27.32 5.43 -6.37
CA LEU A 121 -26.80 6.30 -7.43
C LEU A 121 -27.78 6.44 -8.59
N ASP A 122 -27.80 7.61 -9.22
CA ASP A 122 -28.53 7.81 -10.49
C ASP A 122 -27.85 7.07 -11.65
N LEU A 123 -28.25 5.81 -11.81
CA LEU A 123 -27.80 4.86 -12.84
C LEU A 123 -28.90 4.59 -13.88
N GLY A 124 -29.96 5.42 -13.91
CA GLY A 124 -31.13 5.26 -14.77
C GLY A 124 -32.21 4.32 -14.22
N ASP A 125 -33.30 4.16 -15.00
CA ASP A 125 -34.55 3.52 -14.58
C ASP A 125 -34.62 1.99 -14.80
N GLY A 126 -33.46 1.35 -15.02
CA GLY A 126 -33.38 -0.09 -15.28
C GLY A 126 -33.63 -0.95 -14.02
N MET A 127 -33.81 -2.26 -14.23
CA MET A 127 -33.80 -3.22 -13.12
C MET A 127 -32.48 -3.15 -12.33
N PRO A 128 -32.46 -3.43 -11.00
CA PRO A 128 -31.27 -3.30 -10.17
C PRO A 128 -30.01 -3.99 -10.73
N GLU A 129 -30.18 -5.19 -11.30
CA GLU A 129 -29.07 -5.93 -11.93
C GLU A 129 -28.48 -5.22 -13.15
N GLN A 130 -29.34 -4.56 -13.95
CA GLN A 130 -28.89 -3.82 -15.12
C GLN A 130 -28.13 -2.56 -14.71
N ARG A 131 -28.65 -1.84 -13.70
CA ARG A 131 -27.98 -0.65 -13.14
C ARG A 131 -26.59 -0.99 -12.59
N ILE A 132 -26.45 -2.12 -11.89
CA ILE A 132 -25.15 -2.60 -11.41
C ILE A 132 -24.21 -2.93 -12.58
N ARG A 133 -24.70 -3.57 -13.64
CA ARG A 133 -23.88 -3.84 -14.84
C ARG A 133 -23.43 -2.55 -15.53
N ASP A 134 -24.31 -1.55 -15.60
CA ASP A 134 -23.99 -0.27 -16.20
C ASP A 134 -22.91 0.47 -15.39
N LEU A 135 -22.97 0.39 -14.05
CA LEU A 135 -21.89 0.85 -13.17
C LEU A 135 -20.58 0.07 -13.42
N GLU A 136 -20.62 -1.27 -13.46
CA GLU A 136 -19.44 -2.10 -13.71
C GLU A 136 -18.76 -1.76 -15.05
N ASN A 137 -19.56 -1.56 -16.11
CA ASN A 137 -19.07 -1.18 -17.44
C ASN A 137 -18.49 0.24 -17.44
N TRP A 138 -19.17 1.20 -16.82
CA TRP A 138 -18.67 2.56 -16.71
C TRP A 138 -17.35 2.62 -15.95
N LEU A 139 -17.23 1.87 -14.84
CA LEU A 139 -15.99 1.78 -14.08
C LEU A 139 -14.87 1.18 -14.92
N LEU A 140 -15.15 0.12 -15.67
CA LEU A 140 -14.18 -0.49 -16.58
C LEU A 140 -13.65 0.53 -17.60
N ASP A 141 -14.52 1.31 -18.23
CA ASP A 141 -14.15 2.37 -19.18
C ASP A 141 -13.28 3.45 -18.53
N LYS A 142 -13.54 3.81 -17.26
CA LYS A 142 -12.70 4.77 -16.54
C LYS A 142 -11.38 4.19 -16.07
N LEU A 143 -11.32 2.91 -15.72
CA LEU A 143 -10.13 2.25 -15.23
C LEU A 143 -9.06 2.10 -16.32
N VAL A 144 -9.44 1.76 -17.55
CA VAL A 144 -8.49 1.61 -18.67
C VAL A 144 -7.77 2.91 -19.04
N THR A 145 -8.33 4.07 -18.67
CA THR A 145 -7.70 5.39 -18.89
C THR A 145 -6.68 5.77 -17.82
N GLN A 146 -6.56 4.98 -16.75
CA GLN A 146 -5.69 5.29 -15.61
C GLN A 146 -4.35 4.54 -15.69
N ARG A 147 -3.43 4.95 -14.83
CA ARG A 147 -2.15 4.27 -14.59
C ARG A 147 -2.12 3.74 -13.18
N LEU A 148 -1.52 2.56 -12.99
CA LEU A 148 -1.34 1.96 -11.67
C LEU A 148 0.15 1.86 -11.36
N ALA A 149 0.57 2.46 -10.23
CA ALA A 149 1.97 2.58 -9.84
C ALA A 149 2.89 3.14 -10.96
N GLY A 150 2.39 4.13 -11.71
CA GLY A 150 3.10 4.73 -12.87
C GLY A 150 3.05 3.91 -14.16
N GLY A 151 2.69 2.63 -14.08
CA GLY A 151 2.59 1.71 -15.22
C GLY A 151 1.29 1.85 -16.02
N THR A 152 1.32 1.34 -17.25
CA THR A 152 0.17 1.34 -18.17
C THR A 152 -0.68 0.10 -17.94
N ILE A 153 -2.00 0.29 -17.80
CA ILE A 153 -2.94 -0.83 -17.73
C ILE A 153 -3.21 -1.31 -19.16
N THR A 154 -2.84 -2.56 -19.45
CA THR A 154 -3.05 -3.15 -20.78
C THR A 154 -4.32 -3.99 -20.87
N HIS A 155 -4.80 -4.51 -19.73
CA HIS A 155 -5.99 -5.34 -19.68
C HIS A 155 -6.61 -5.36 -18.29
N ILE A 156 -7.94 -5.46 -18.23
CA ILE A 156 -8.71 -5.75 -17.02
C ILE A 156 -9.73 -6.83 -17.41
N GLU A 157 -9.76 -7.94 -16.67
CA GLU A 157 -10.65 -9.07 -17.03
C GLU A 157 -12.12 -8.70 -16.83
N ARG A 158 -12.45 -8.14 -15.67
CA ARG A 158 -13.81 -7.70 -15.32
C ARG A 158 -13.84 -6.86 -14.06
N VAL A 159 -14.87 -6.03 -13.95
CA VAL A 159 -15.31 -5.38 -12.70
C VAL A 159 -16.55 -6.12 -12.20
N ARG A 160 -16.61 -6.43 -10.91
CA ARG A 160 -17.78 -7.07 -10.30
C ARG A 160 -18.14 -6.45 -8.96
N TYR A 161 -19.40 -6.11 -8.78
CA TYR A 161 -19.94 -5.65 -7.51
C TYR A 161 -20.41 -6.82 -6.64
N TRP A 162 -20.12 -6.73 -5.33
CA TRP A 162 -20.55 -7.64 -4.30
C TRP A 162 -21.21 -6.88 -3.16
N SER A 163 -22.35 -7.39 -2.68
CA SER A 163 -22.88 -7.07 -1.36
C SER A 163 -22.53 -8.21 -0.43
N VAL A 164 -21.80 -7.92 0.65
CA VAL A 164 -21.34 -8.92 1.62
C VAL A 164 -21.80 -8.51 3.00
N ASP A 165 -22.59 -9.37 3.66
CA ASP A 165 -22.96 -9.16 5.06
C ASP A 165 -22.03 -9.94 5.98
N ALA A 166 -20.89 -9.35 6.33
CA ALA A 166 -19.80 -10.02 7.04
C ALA A 166 -20.20 -10.59 8.41
N ASP A 167 -21.23 -10.03 9.04
CA ASP A 167 -21.73 -10.46 10.37
C ASP A 167 -22.58 -11.74 10.31
N THR A 168 -22.94 -12.20 9.10
CA THR A 168 -23.71 -13.44 8.89
C THR A 168 -22.82 -14.58 8.42
N ASP A 169 -23.10 -15.81 8.85
CA ASP A 169 -22.36 -16.99 8.38
C ASP A 169 -22.47 -17.16 6.86
N ASP A 170 -23.61 -16.80 6.26
CA ASP A 170 -23.80 -16.79 4.82
C ASP A 170 -22.89 -15.79 4.10
N GLY A 171 -22.77 -14.56 4.60
CA GLY A 171 -21.86 -13.56 4.04
C GLY A 171 -20.40 -13.95 4.19
N ALA A 172 -19.99 -14.49 5.34
CA ALA A 172 -18.64 -15.01 5.55
C ALA A 172 -18.33 -16.20 4.61
N ARG A 173 -19.28 -17.13 4.42
CA ARG A 173 -19.16 -18.22 3.43
C ARG A 173 -19.07 -17.69 2.00
N PHE A 174 -19.85 -16.69 1.64
CA PHE A 174 -19.79 -16.06 0.33
C PHE A 174 -18.42 -15.42 0.08
N PHE A 175 -17.92 -14.63 1.04
CA PHE A 175 -16.63 -13.97 0.95
C PHE A 175 -15.49 -14.98 0.76
N ARG A 176 -15.42 -16.02 1.61
CA ARG A 176 -14.43 -17.10 1.47
C ARG A 176 -14.47 -17.78 0.11
N ARG A 177 -15.67 -18.03 -0.43
CA ARG A 177 -15.84 -18.59 -1.78
C ARG A 177 -15.29 -17.66 -2.86
N GLN A 178 -15.45 -16.35 -2.71
CA GLN A 178 -14.83 -15.39 -3.64
C GLN A 178 -13.30 -15.35 -3.49
N MET A 179 -12.77 -15.42 -2.27
CA MET A 179 -11.32 -15.47 -2.04
C MET A 179 -10.67 -16.70 -2.68
N LEU A 180 -11.33 -17.87 -2.64
CA LEU A 180 -10.86 -19.07 -3.35
C LEU A 180 -10.78 -18.88 -4.87
N ARG A 181 -11.60 -18.01 -5.47
CA ARG A 181 -11.56 -17.69 -6.91
C ARG A 181 -10.42 -16.74 -7.28
N LEU A 182 -9.74 -16.17 -6.29
CA LEU A 182 -8.56 -15.32 -6.47
C LEU A 182 -7.26 -16.09 -6.34
N ILE A 183 -7.29 -17.40 -6.11
CA ILE A 183 -6.12 -18.29 -6.24
C ILE A 183 -5.82 -18.44 -7.75
N PRO A 184 -4.54 -18.42 -8.18
CA PRO A 184 -3.29 -18.55 -7.41
C PRO A 184 -2.68 -17.25 -6.84
N GLY A 185 -3.44 -16.18 -6.64
CA GLY A 185 -2.92 -14.93 -6.06
C GLY A 185 -2.60 -14.99 -4.57
N PHE A 186 -1.84 -13.99 -4.11
CA PHE A 186 -1.49 -13.72 -2.72
C PHE A 186 -1.96 -12.31 -2.33
N VAL A 187 -2.49 -12.17 -1.13
CA VAL A 187 -2.96 -10.91 -0.57
C VAL A 187 -1.84 -10.24 0.21
N LEU A 188 -1.65 -8.95 0.02
CA LEU A 188 -0.72 -8.14 0.80
C LEU A 188 -1.42 -7.62 2.06
N LEU A 189 -0.94 -8.03 3.22
CA LEU A 189 -1.48 -7.66 4.54
C LEU A 189 -0.51 -6.75 5.30
N ASP A 190 -1.03 -5.93 6.19
CA ASP A 190 -0.26 -5.15 7.14
C ASP A 190 0.14 -6.01 8.36
N ARG A 191 1.40 -5.87 8.80
CA ARG A 191 1.99 -6.51 9.98
C ARG A 191 2.84 -5.53 10.80
N SER A 192 2.46 -4.26 10.80
CA SER A 192 3.01 -3.21 11.67
C SER A 192 3.01 -3.59 13.17
N SER A 193 1.99 -4.31 13.63
CA SER A 193 1.92 -4.83 15.02
C SER A 193 3.07 -5.77 15.36
N LEU A 194 3.40 -6.73 14.48
CA LEU A 194 4.51 -7.67 14.69
C LEU A 194 5.86 -6.96 14.79
N LEU A 195 6.07 -5.89 14.01
CA LEU A 195 7.28 -5.08 14.10
C LEU A 195 7.37 -4.39 15.48
N THR A 196 6.25 -3.86 15.96
CA THR A 196 6.16 -3.18 17.25
C THR A 196 6.44 -4.15 18.41
N GLU A 197 5.80 -5.32 18.41
CA GLU A 197 6.00 -6.38 19.40
C GLU A 197 7.46 -6.86 19.43
N HIS A 198 8.06 -7.12 18.25
CA HIS A 198 9.46 -7.54 18.15
C HIS A 198 10.43 -6.47 18.63
N HIS A 199 10.15 -5.20 18.33
CA HIS A 199 10.98 -4.09 18.80
C HIS A 199 10.96 -3.97 20.32
N GLN A 200 9.78 -4.08 20.95
CA GLN A 200 9.65 -4.08 22.41
C GLN A 200 10.44 -5.24 23.04
N ALA A 201 10.28 -6.46 22.53
CA ALA A 201 11.03 -7.63 23.01
C ALA A 201 12.56 -7.48 22.84
N ARG A 202 13.02 -6.79 21.80
CA ARG A 202 14.44 -6.47 21.58
C ARG A 202 14.95 -5.41 22.56
N GLN A 203 14.16 -4.39 22.85
CA GLN A 203 14.52 -3.35 23.83
C GLN A 203 14.66 -3.92 25.24
N GLU A 204 13.85 -4.91 25.62
CA GLU A 204 14.01 -5.61 26.90
C GLU A 204 15.37 -6.31 27.05
N GLN A 205 15.92 -6.83 25.95
CA GLN A 205 17.23 -7.50 25.95
C GLN A 205 18.39 -6.53 25.73
N SER A 206 18.17 -5.45 25.00
CA SER A 206 19.19 -4.48 24.58
C SER A 206 18.54 -3.11 24.41
N PRO A 207 18.61 -2.23 25.44
CA PRO A 207 17.89 -0.94 25.47
C PRO A 207 18.25 0.01 24.32
N ASP A 208 19.46 -0.08 23.78
CA ASP A 208 19.96 0.79 22.71
C ASP A 208 19.56 0.31 21.29
N THR A 209 18.70 -0.72 21.16
CA THR A 209 18.31 -1.27 19.85
C THR A 209 17.48 -0.24 19.07
N SER A 210 17.91 0.10 17.85
CA SER A 210 17.14 0.99 16.99
C SER A 210 15.97 0.26 16.34
N LEU A 211 14.92 1.01 15.97
CA LEU A 211 13.77 0.45 15.24
C LEU A 211 14.19 -0.13 13.88
N LEU A 212 15.20 0.46 13.23
CA LEU A 212 15.74 -0.03 11.97
C LEU A 212 16.40 -1.40 12.14
N ASP A 213 17.12 -1.62 13.24
CA ASP A 213 17.73 -2.93 13.53
C ASP A 213 16.65 -4.00 13.72
N SER A 214 15.59 -3.69 14.48
CA SER A 214 14.44 -4.57 14.64
C SER A 214 13.75 -4.86 13.31
N TRP A 215 13.65 -3.87 12.42
CA TRP A 215 13.10 -4.05 11.08
C TRP A 215 13.98 -4.94 10.19
N LEU A 216 15.31 -4.79 10.27
CA LEU A 216 16.26 -5.61 9.53
C LEU A 216 16.25 -7.09 9.96
N ASP A 217 15.91 -7.42 11.20
CA ASP A 217 15.73 -8.81 11.66
C ASP A 217 14.67 -9.56 10.83
N PHE A 218 13.63 -8.86 10.34
CA PHE A 218 12.62 -9.44 9.45
C PHE A 218 13.16 -9.70 8.04
N VAL A 219 14.18 -8.99 7.60
CA VAL A 219 14.72 -9.06 6.21
C VAL A 219 15.96 -9.96 6.13
N ALA A 220 16.92 -9.79 7.04
CA ALA A 220 18.20 -10.47 7.02
C ALA A 220 18.13 -11.98 7.33
N LEU A 221 18.91 -12.78 6.62
CA LEU A 221 19.09 -14.21 6.93
C LEU A 221 20.28 -14.36 7.89
N CYS A 222 19.98 -14.47 9.18
CA CYS A 222 20.98 -14.64 10.22
C CYS A 222 21.22 -16.12 10.54
N TYR A 223 22.45 -16.45 10.89
CA TYR A 223 22.86 -17.77 11.36
C TYR A 223 23.46 -17.63 12.75
N GLN A 224 23.21 -18.61 13.61
CA GLN A 224 23.77 -18.69 14.95
C GLN A 224 24.51 -20.03 15.12
N PRO A 225 25.65 -20.05 15.81
CA PRO A 225 26.33 -21.29 16.13
C PRO A 225 25.61 -22.00 17.28
N GLU A 226 25.24 -23.26 17.08
CA GLU A 226 24.70 -24.12 18.14
C GLU A 226 25.76 -25.18 18.51
N PRO A 227 26.15 -25.28 19.79
CA PRO A 227 27.18 -26.22 20.21
C PRO A 227 26.70 -27.66 20.07
N VAL A 228 27.59 -28.54 19.60
CA VAL A 228 27.31 -29.96 19.34
C VAL A 228 28.27 -30.83 20.15
N GLY A 229 27.73 -31.90 20.75
CA GLY A 229 28.52 -32.87 21.50
C GLY A 229 28.81 -32.48 22.96
N LEU A 230 28.03 -31.54 23.51
CA LEU A 230 28.01 -31.26 24.95
C LEU A 230 27.09 -32.25 25.66
N GLU A 231 27.52 -32.72 26.84
CA GLU A 231 26.63 -33.44 27.77
C GLU A 231 25.70 -32.46 28.49
N GLU A 232 24.60 -32.98 29.07
CA GLU A 232 23.57 -32.16 29.71
C GLU A 232 24.16 -31.35 30.89
N GLY A 233 24.19 -30.02 30.76
CA GLY A 233 24.74 -29.10 31.77
C GLY A 233 26.18 -28.63 31.53
N GLU A 234 26.84 -29.09 30.46
CA GLU A 234 28.18 -28.65 30.09
C GLU A 234 28.13 -27.31 29.33
N GLN A 235 28.98 -26.36 29.72
CA GLN A 235 29.04 -25.03 29.08
C GLN A 235 29.97 -25.08 27.86
N PRO A 236 29.61 -24.46 26.72
CA PRO A 236 30.48 -24.40 25.55
C PRO A 236 31.77 -23.63 25.86
N VAL A 237 32.90 -24.21 25.49
CA VAL A 237 34.22 -23.58 25.58
C VAL A 237 34.57 -22.94 24.24
N PRO A 238 34.72 -21.60 24.17
CA PRO A 238 35.05 -20.91 22.93
C PRO A 238 36.37 -21.44 22.32
N GLY A 239 36.31 -21.86 21.05
CA GLY A 239 37.47 -22.38 20.31
C GLY A 239 37.71 -23.89 20.44
N GLU A 240 37.01 -24.58 21.35
CA GLU A 240 37.17 -26.03 21.56
C GLU A 240 35.90 -26.81 21.26
N THR A 241 34.73 -26.29 21.68
CA THR A 241 33.44 -26.93 21.40
C THR A 241 33.10 -26.78 19.93
N LYS A 242 32.82 -27.92 19.27
CA LYS A 242 32.31 -27.91 17.90
C LYS A 242 30.93 -27.26 17.87
N ALA A 243 30.67 -26.43 16.87
CA ALA A 243 29.37 -25.82 16.67
C ALA A 243 28.88 -26.05 15.24
N GLU A 244 27.58 -26.27 15.10
CA GLU A 244 26.89 -26.28 13.82
C GLU A 244 26.17 -24.95 13.62
N TRP A 245 26.31 -24.39 12.42
CA TRP A 245 25.63 -23.14 12.07
C TRP A 245 24.17 -23.44 11.72
N GLN A 246 23.26 -22.97 12.56
CA GLN A 246 21.83 -23.07 12.31
C GLN A 246 21.26 -21.72 11.92
N ARG A 247 20.28 -21.75 11.01
CA ARG A 247 19.58 -20.54 10.61
C ARG A 247 18.71 -20.07 11.76
N LYS A 248 18.89 -18.82 12.18
CA LYS A 248 18.01 -18.18 13.16
C LYS A 248 16.62 -18.00 12.54
N ALA A 249 15.59 -18.40 13.28
CA ALA A 249 14.22 -18.18 12.87
C ALA A 249 13.93 -16.68 12.72
N LYS A 250 13.05 -16.34 11.76
CA LYS A 250 12.52 -14.97 11.63
C LYS A 250 11.69 -14.63 12.87
N PRO A 251 11.53 -13.33 13.21
CA PRO A 251 10.74 -12.92 14.37
C PRO A 251 9.31 -13.47 14.40
N ALA A 252 8.70 -13.66 13.22
CA ALA A 252 7.40 -14.29 13.08
C ALA A 252 7.35 -15.22 11.86
N SER A 253 6.37 -16.13 11.87
CA SER A 253 6.10 -17.06 10.77
C SER A 253 5.33 -16.38 9.63
N GLY A 254 5.40 -16.96 8.43
CA GLY A 254 4.74 -16.42 7.24
C GLY A 254 5.74 -15.85 6.24
N TYR A 255 5.22 -15.26 5.15
CA TYR A 255 6.06 -14.61 4.14
C TYR A 255 6.07 -13.10 4.40
N LEU A 256 6.93 -12.69 5.32
CA LEU A 256 7.08 -11.30 5.76
C LEU A 256 7.99 -10.55 4.81
N VAL A 257 7.60 -9.33 4.46
CA VAL A 257 8.33 -8.47 3.52
C VAL A 257 8.47 -7.05 4.05
N PRO A 258 9.62 -6.39 3.81
CA PRO A 258 9.75 -4.97 4.07
C PRO A 258 8.85 -4.18 3.13
N LEU A 259 8.12 -3.21 3.66
CA LEU A 259 7.10 -2.47 2.91
C LEU A 259 7.21 -0.98 3.21
N SER A 260 7.20 -0.14 2.18
CA SER A 260 6.95 1.29 2.37
C SER A 260 5.45 1.50 2.50
N VAL A 261 5.02 2.18 3.55
CA VAL A 261 3.60 2.32 3.92
C VAL A 261 3.11 3.76 3.89
N GLY A 262 3.98 4.74 3.68
CA GLY A 262 3.57 6.13 3.68
C GLY A 262 4.72 7.08 3.83
N TYR A 263 4.47 8.19 4.50
CA TYR A 263 5.36 9.32 4.61
C TYR A 263 5.34 9.94 6.01
N GLN A 264 6.48 10.41 6.46
CA GLN A 264 6.67 11.14 7.71
C GLN A 264 7.11 12.58 7.39
N ALA A 265 6.51 13.57 8.03
CA ALA A 265 6.94 14.97 7.86
C ALA A 265 8.37 15.20 8.34
N ILE A 266 9.13 15.97 7.57
CA ILE A 266 10.45 16.50 7.94
C ILE A 266 10.51 18.03 7.92
N SER A 267 9.36 18.67 7.74
CA SER A 267 9.21 20.13 7.77
C SER A 267 7.83 20.51 8.31
N ASP A 268 7.68 21.78 8.65
CA ASP A 268 6.38 22.39 8.91
C ASP A 268 5.45 22.29 7.68
N LEU A 269 4.16 22.53 7.92
CA LEU A 269 3.18 22.71 6.85
C LEU A 269 3.31 24.12 6.29
N TYR A 270 3.63 24.23 5.00
CA TYR A 270 3.70 25.49 4.30
C TYR A 270 2.35 25.85 3.69
N GLU A 271 2.00 27.13 3.77
CA GLU A 271 0.80 27.69 3.16
C GLU A 271 0.82 27.56 1.61
N PRO A 272 -0.36 27.54 0.96
CA PRO A 272 -0.46 27.53 -0.49
C PRO A 272 0.37 28.64 -1.15
N GLY A 273 1.21 28.27 -2.13
CA GLY A 273 2.06 29.20 -2.87
C GLY A 273 3.36 29.62 -2.18
N ALA A 274 3.61 29.21 -0.93
CA ALA A 274 4.85 29.52 -0.23
C ALA A 274 6.07 28.76 -0.82
N VAL A 275 5.86 27.55 -1.36
CA VAL A 275 6.92 26.73 -1.94
C VAL A 275 6.97 26.91 -3.46
N ALA A 276 8.09 27.43 -3.95
CA ALA A 276 8.29 27.64 -5.37
C ALA A 276 8.27 26.31 -6.15
N ARG A 277 7.65 26.32 -7.34
CA ARG A 277 7.54 25.16 -8.25
C ARG A 277 6.84 23.95 -7.64
N ALA A 278 5.96 24.16 -6.67
CA ALA A 278 5.02 23.12 -6.25
C ALA A 278 4.10 22.73 -7.42
N ARG A 279 3.58 21.49 -7.39
CA ARG A 279 2.70 20.95 -8.43
C ARG A 279 1.39 21.73 -8.54
N ASP A 280 0.87 22.13 -7.39
CA ASP A 280 -0.36 22.90 -7.24
C ASP A 280 -0.12 23.92 -6.12
N ASN A 281 -0.25 25.21 -6.45
CA ASN A 281 -0.01 26.30 -5.51
C ASN A 281 -1.28 26.67 -4.72
N SER A 282 -2.38 25.93 -4.92
CA SER A 282 -3.64 26.14 -4.19
C SER A 282 -3.79 25.25 -2.96
N VAL A 283 -2.90 24.27 -2.79
CA VAL A 283 -2.90 23.33 -1.67
C VAL A 283 -1.68 23.54 -0.76
N PRO A 284 -1.80 23.28 0.55
CA PRO A 284 -0.66 23.29 1.46
C PRO A 284 0.44 22.29 1.04
N PHE A 285 1.69 22.61 1.33
CA PHE A 285 2.85 21.79 0.96
C PHE A 285 3.64 21.36 2.20
N ARG A 286 4.20 20.16 2.19
CA ARG A 286 5.06 19.65 3.27
C ARG A 286 6.14 18.74 2.70
N PHE A 287 7.38 18.89 3.18
CA PHE A 287 8.45 17.94 2.86
C PHE A 287 8.32 16.70 3.74
N VAL A 288 8.53 15.55 3.13
CA VAL A 288 8.35 14.25 3.79
C VAL A 288 9.45 13.27 3.40
N GLU A 289 9.68 12.30 4.29
CA GLU A 289 10.47 11.09 4.02
C GLU A 289 9.58 9.86 4.01
N SER A 290 10.05 8.77 3.40
CA SER A 290 9.29 7.51 3.34
C SER A 290 9.24 6.82 4.70
N ALA A 291 8.05 6.36 5.09
CA ALA A 291 7.84 5.50 6.24
C ALA A 291 7.83 4.02 5.82
N TYR A 292 8.41 3.16 6.66
CA TYR A 292 8.55 1.72 6.41
C TYR A 292 7.91 0.90 7.53
N SER A 293 7.39 -0.26 7.16
CA SER A 293 6.79 -1.26 8.04
C SER A 293 7.07 -2.66 7.48
N ILE A 294 6.43 -3.67 8.03
CA ILE A 294 6.42 -5.04 7.53
C ILE A 294 5.04 -5.38 7.00
N GLY A 295 4.99 -6.00 5.82
CA GLY A 295 3.80 -6.63 5.29
C GLY A 295 3.91 -8.16 5.28
N GLU A 296 2.81 -8.84 5.01
CA GLU A 296 2.78 -10.30 4.80
C GLU A 296 2.09 -10.64 3.49
N TRP A 297 2.70 -11.51 2.68
CA TRP A 297 2.00 -12.17 1.59
C TRP A 297 1.27 -13.42 2.09
N CYS A 298 -0.05 -13.35 2.14
CA CYS A 298 -0.91 -14.40 2.66
C CYS A 298 -1.80 -14.96 1.55
N SER A 299 -2.05 -16.27 1.54
CA SER A 299 -3.00 -16.84 0.58
C SER A 299 -4.44 -16.39 0.88
N PRO A 300 -5.26 -16.01 -0.12
CA PRO A 300 -6.59 -15.46 0.07
C PRO A 300 -7.53 -16.34 0.89
N HIS A 301 -7.39 -17.67 0.82
CA HIS A 301 -8.27 -18.62 1.51
C HIS A 301 -8.20 -18.53 3.04
N ARG A 302 -7.16 -17.92 3.59
CA ARG A 302 -7.01 -17.73 5.04
C ARG A 302 -7.90 -16.60 5.57
N LEU A 303 -8.30 -15.68 4.71
CA LEU A 303 -9.10 -14.52 5.08
C LEU A 303 -10.55 -14.93 5.35
N GLN A 304 -11.08 -14.43 6.46
CA GLN A 304 -12.46 -14.69 6.88
C GLN A 304 -13.39 -13.53 6.59
N ALA A 305 -12.86 -12.31 6.57
CA ALA A 305 -13.66 -11.09 6.42
C ALA A 305 -12.94 -10.04 5.56
N PRO A 306 -13.67 -9.16 4.84
CA PRO A 306 -13.07 -8.13 4.00
C PRO A 306 -12.13 -7.18 4.75
N GLU A 307 -12.43 -6.85 6.00
CA GLU A 307 -11.69 -5.90 6.84
C GLU A 307 -10.22 -6.28 6.96
N GLN A 308 -9.93 -7.59 6.94
CA GLN A 308 -8.60 -8.13 7.13
C GLN A 308 -7.62 -7.78 6.01
N LEU A 309 -8.09 -7.31 4.84
CA LEU A 309 -7.22 -6.96 3.71
C LEU A 309 -7.35 -5.51 3.22
N LEU A 310 -8.29 -4.73 3.75
CA LEU A 310 -8.60 -3.39 3.24
C LEU A 310 -7.62 -2.36 3.82
N TRP A 311 -6.61 -2.00 3.02
CA TRP A 311 -5.73 -0.88 3.30
C TRP A 311 -6.51 0.43 3.27
N ARG A 312 -6.21 1.35 4.19
CA ARG A 312 -6.76 2.70 4.25
C ARG A 312 -5.66 3.72 4.52
N TYR A 313 -5.93 4.98 4.20
CA TYR A 313 -5.12 6.08 4.72
C TYR A 313 -5.39 6.28 6.20
N ARG A 314 -4.32 6.52 6.96
CA ARG A 314 -4.37 6.99 8.35
C ARG A 314 -3.49 8.23 8.48
N TYR A 315 -4.04 9.23 9.16
CA TYR A 315 -3.33 10.45 9.51
C TYR A 315 -3.18 10.49 11.03
N SER A 316 -1.94 10.54 11.50
CA SER A 316 -1.65 10.63 12.92
C SER A 316 -0.51 11.62 13.13
N GLY A 317 -0.83 12.79 13.69
CA GLY A 317 0.10 13.90 13.84
C GLY A 317 0.77 14.26 12.50
N ASP A 318 2.08 14.02 12.43
CA ASP A 318 2.92 14.33 11.28
C ASP A 318 3.10 13.17 10.28
N ALA A 319 2.41 12.05 10.50
CA ALA A 319 2.51 10.85 9.68
C ALA A 319 1.31 10.70 8.72
N TYR A 320 1.60 10.49 7.44
CA TYR A 320 0.64 10.12 6.39
C TYR A 320 0.88 8.66 6.02
N LEU A 321 0.13 7.74 6.63
CA LEU A 321 0.39 6.31 6.55
C LEU A 321 -0.73 5.56 5.85
N CYS A 322 -0.42 4.34 5.43
CA CYS A 322 -1.38 3.36 4.95
C CYS A 322 -1.30 2.15 5.89
N GLU A 323 -2.44 1.71 6.40
CA GLU A 323 -2.53 0.55 7.28
C GLU A 323 -3.81 -0.23 7.03
N ILE A 324 -3.88 -1.44 7.54
CA ILE A 324 -5.14 -2.17 7.68
C ILE A 324 -5.58 -1.98 9.13
N PRO A 325 -6.70 -1.28 9.40
CA PRO A 325 -7.14 -1.04 10.76
C PRO A 325 -7.32 -2.36 11.51
N ASP A 326 -6.73 -2.45 12.70
CA ASP A 326 -6.98 -3.60 13.56
C ASP A 326 -8.41 -3.51 14.11
N PRO A 327 -9.30 -4.49 13.81
CA PRO A 327 -10.64 -4.49 14.37
C PRO A 327 -10.67 -4.47 15.90
N ALA A 328 -9.60 -4.91 16.59
CA ALA A 328 -9.50 -4.83 18.05
C ALA A 328 -9.23 -3.41 18.59
N LEU A 329 -8.59 -2.54 17.80
CA LEU A 329 -8.25 -1.16 18.19
C LEU A 329 -9.31 -0.14 17.74
N ALA A 330 -10.12 -0.46 16.72
CA ALA A 330 -11.15 0.45 16.19
C ALA A 330 -12.27 0.79 17.20
N VAL A 331 -12.48 -0.05 18.23
CA VAL A 331 -13.53 0.17 19.25
C VAL A 331 -13.15 1.31 20.22
N THR A 332 -11.88 1.69 20.29
CA THR A 332 -11.40 2.67 21.28
C THR A 332 -11.47 4.12 20.80
N GLU A 333 -11.36 4.37 19.48
CA GLU A 333 -11.37 5.74 18.93
C GLU A 333 -12.79 6.36 18.82
N THR A 334 -13.85 5.55 18.68
CA THR A 334 -15.24 6.05 18.62
C THR A 334 -15.76 6.67 19.92
N ASN A 335 -15.07 6.49 21.05
CA ASN A 335 -15.47 7.07 22.34
C ASN A 335 -14.69 8.35 22.69
N ALA A 336 -13.85 8.87 21.80
CA ALA A 336 -12.96 10.02 22.06
C ALA A 336 -13.20 11.25 21.16
N SER A 337 -14.22 11.24 20.30
CA SER A 337 -14.61 12.41 19.52
C SER A 337 -15.84 13.10 20.13
N ASP A 338 -15.65 13.77 21.26
CA ASP A 338 -16.58 14.81 21.71
C ASP A 338 -16.30 16.10 20.92
N GLU A 339 -17.31 16.51 20.16
CA GLU A 339 -17.68 17.87 19.71
C GLU A 339 -16.56 18.91 19.60
N ILE A 340 -16.07 19.12 18.37
CA ILE A 340 -15.53 20.43 17.96
C ILE A 340 -16.64 21.14 17.17
N ASP A 341 -17.33 22.02 17.87
CA ASP A 341 -18.31 22.96 17.34
C ASP A 341 -17.56 23.99 16.45
N ILE A 342 -17.92 24.06 15.17
CA ILE A 342 -17.39 25.07 14.24
C ILE A 342 -18.35 26.27 14.32
N PRO A 343 -17.95 27.43 14.88
CA PRO A 343 -18.86 28.57 14.93
C PRO A 343 -19.00 29.21 13.55
N ASP A 344 -20.23 29.23 13.06
CA ASP A 344 -20.67 30.12 11.98
C ASP A 344 -20.36 31.57 12.38
N SER A 345 -19.48 32.24 11.65
CA SER A 345 -19.27 33.69 11.78
C SER A 345 -19.81 34.39 10.55
N ASP A 346 -20.91 35.10 10.79
CA ASP A 346 -21.56 36.04 9.91
C ASP A 346 -20.55 37.06 9.33
N PHE A 347 -20.39 37.01 8.01
CA PHE A 347 -19.84 38.11 7.22
C PHE A 347 -20.90 39.20 7.11
N ASN A 348 -20.96 40.12 8.07
CA ASN A 348 -21.50 41.46 7.88
C ASN A 348 -21.10 42.41 9.01
N SER A 349 -20.63 43.61 8.62
CA SER A 349 -20.34 44.82 9.40
C SER A 349 -18.87 45.10 9.73
N LEU A 350 -18.21 45.77 8.78
CA LEU A 350 -17.11 46.71 9.05
C LEU A 350 -17.30 47.93 8.16
N ASP A 351 -18.38 48.67 8.43
CA ASP A 351 -18.46 50.11 8.17
C ASP A 351 -18.40 50.77 9.55
N GLU A 352 -17.21 51.29 9.90
CA GLU A 352 -16.96 52.42 10.81
C GLU A 352 -15.49 52.37 11.24
N LEU A 353 -14.62 52.92 10.39
CA LEU A 353 -13.49 53.78 10.76
C LEU A 353 -12.81 54.28 9.48
N TYR A 354 -13.17 55.53 9.14
CA TYR A 354 -12.79 56.39 8.01
C TYR A 354 -13.67 56.36 6.76
#